data_AF-A0A662DT60-F1
#
_entry.id   AF-A0A662DT60-F1
#
_cell.length_a   1.000
_cell.length_b   1.000
_cell.length_c   1.000
_cell.angle_alpha   90.00
_cell.angle_beta   90.00
_cell.angle_gamma   90.00
#
_symmetry.space_group_name_H-M   'P 1'
#
loop_
_entity.id
_entity.type
_entity.pdbx_description
1 polymer ?
#
loop_
_entity_poly.entity_id
_entity_poly.type
_entity_poly.pdbx_seq_one_letter_code
_entity_poly.pdbx_strand_id
1 'polypeptide(L)'
;MKAKSLVILAGAVLVLGAFIWFIERHQPTSDEARIQEGRVFGSVEEEAVVALQITNNHGVFSFHRDDEGWRLTDPLDCDADPTAVNAALRALVQLKRDRILGPDEVEPGAYGLDHPEATVVLTLSDGQKHTLTIGNSTALDSNRAVSTDSENVILTGGTFFDSVNKTLDDWRSREVVDVTLNQMAAISVRTGTGTIEAAHLGDSWLLRSPVNDRADVDHLQNLIAGLNGLRVEAFTDSSVDLAAMGLDEPETTVLLVAANGSPGVTLEFAATREHGGSTQVACRRNGSDIFWVNDRALNALGKAAIRWRDPEVLAFDTWDVSALSLSEGSTSIRLSREDGLWRFDDGIEALSTEVQERLSLLAGLKAVDFDLMNLGTPEMGRVALSLDGDDTAIIVTFSEPLADGGNVLVTVSGRDTVMSVAPDSIQSIIGNLQALRLKMSEETPNPDDEAGRL
;
A
#
# COMPACT_ATOMS: atom_id res chain seq x y z
N MET A 1 -14.59 54.30 37.23
CA MET A 1 -13.88 54.64 35.97
C MET A 1 -12.84 53.60 35.52
N LYS A 2 -12.31 52.73 36.39
CA LYS A 2 -11.23 51.78 36.04
C LYS A 2 -11.66 50.53 35.23
N ALA A 3 -12.88 50.01 35.42
CA ALA A 3 -13.34 48.78 34.74
C ALA A 3 -13.61 48.95 33.24
N LYS A 4 -14.11 50.13 32.81
CA LYS A 4 -14.39 50.41 31.39
C LYS A 4 -13.10 50.48 30.55
N SER A 5 -12.04 51.11 31.08
CA SER A 5 -10.73 51.11 30.41
C SER A 5 -10.12 49.71 30.31
N LEU A 6 -10.35 48.83 31.30
CA LEU A 6 -9.80 47.47 31.29
C LEU A 6 -10.48 46.58 30.25
N VAL A 7 -11.79 46.72 30.05
CA VAL A 7 -12.54 46.01 28.98
C VAL A 7 -12.15 46.50 27.59
N ILE A 8 -11.97 47.82 27.42
CA ILE A 8 -11.51 48.40 26.14
C ILE A 8 -10.09 47.92 25.82
N LEU A 9 -9.21 47.88 26.82
CA LEU A 9 -7.84 47.39 26.63
C LEU A 9 -7.81 45.89 26.30
N ALA A 10 -8.62 45.08 26.99
CA ALA A 10 -8.72 43.64 26.70
C ALA A 10 -9.27 43.38 25.28
N GLY A 11 -10.27 44.15 24.84
CA GLY A 11 -10.77 44.09 23.46
C GLY A 11 -9.71 44.50 22.44
N ALA A 12 -8.95 45.56 22.71
CA ALA A 12 -7.85 45.98 21.84
C ALA A 12 -6.75 44.91 21.75
N VAL A 13 -6.38 44.26 22.85
CA VAL A 13 -5.39 43.17 22.87
C VAL A 13 -5.89 41.94 22.10
N LEU A 14 -7.17 41.59 22.20
CA LEU A 14 -7.76 40.49 21.41
C LEU A 14 -7.80 40.80 19.92
N VAL A 15 -8.14 42.03 19.54
CA VAL A 15 -8.11 42.47 18.15
C VAL A 15 -6.68 42.50 17.61
N LEU A 16 -5.73 43.01 18.39
CA LEU A 16 -4.32 43.03 18.01
C LEU A 16 -3.74 41.62 17.93
N GLY A 17 -4.11 40.73 18.86
CA GLY A 17 -3.70 39.33 18.87
C GLY A 17 -4.29 38.54 17.70
N ALA A 18 -5.54 38.79 17.34
CA ALA A 18 -6.17 38.22 16.14
C ALA A 18 -5.53 38.76 14.86
N PHE A 19 -5.20 40.05 14.83
CA PHE A 19 -4.53 40.70 13.70
C PHE A 19 -3.11 40.13 13.49
N ILE A 20 -2.32 40.03 14.56
CA ILE A 20 -0.99 39.40 14.56
C ILE A 20 -1.09 37.94 14.13
N TRP A 21 -2.00 37.16 14.72
CA TRP A 21 -2.15 35.74 14.41
C TRP A 21 -2.59 35.47 12.96
N PHE A 22 -3.42 36.34 12.38
CA PHE A 22 -3.94 36.14 11.03
C PHE A 22 -3.02 36.71 9.94
N ILE A 23 -2.38 37.86 10.18
CA ILE A 23 -1.53 38.54 9.19
C ILE A 23 -0.05 38.15 9.33
N GLU A 24 0.49 38.17 10.55
CA GLU A 24 1.92 37.94 10.78
C GLU A 24 2.30 36.46 10.62
N ARG A 25 1.34 35.53 10.77
CA ARG A 25 1.54 34.11 10.42
C ARG A 25 1.83 33.88 8.94
N HIS A 26 1.39 34.78 8.06
CA HIS A 26 1.58 34.66 6.61
C HIS A 26 2.66 35.59 6.06
N GLN A 27 3.29 36.41 6.92
CA GLN A 27 4.42 37.25 6.51
C GLN A 27 5.73 36.58 6.96
N PRO A 28 6.74 36.49 6.09
CA PRO A 28 8.03 35.92 6.46
C PRO A 28 8.64 36.74 7.61
N THR A 29 9.19 36.04 8.60
CA THR A 29 9.96 36.67 9.68
C THR A 29 11.15 37.45 9.13
N SER A 30 11.71 38.40 9.88
CA SER A 30 12.87 39.19 9.42
C SER A 30 14.07 38.34 8.98
N ASP A 31 14.26 37.18 9.61
CA ASP A 31 15.31 36.23 9.25
C ASP A 31 14.97 35.44 7.96
N GLU A 32 13.72 35.03 7.77
CA GLU A 32 13.24 34.37 6.55
C GLU A 32 13.29 35.33 5.34
N ALA A 33 12.85 36.57 5.51
CA ALA A 33 12.93 37.61 4.50
C ALA A 33 14.39 37.85 4.06
N ARG A 34 15.33 37.91 5.03
CA ARG A 34 16.77 38.03 4.74
C ARG A 34 17.32 36.79 4.00
N ILE A 35 16.86 35.59 4.34
CA ILE A 35 17.25 34.35 3.64
C ILE A 35 16.72 34.37 2.20
N GLN A 36 15.45 34.75 2.01
CA GLN A 36 14.82 34.88 0.68
C GLN A 36 15.55 35.94 -0.16
N GLU A 37 15.86 37.11 0.39
CA GLU A 37 16.66 38.13 -0.30
C GLU A 37 18.05 37.64 -0.72
N GLY A 38 18.61 36.65 -0.02
CA GLY A 38 19.88 36.02 -0.38
C GLY A 38 19.80 34.96 -1.48
N ARG A 39 18.62 34.53 -1.91
CA ARG A 39 18.42 33.48 -2.93
C ARG A 39 18.30 34.05 -4.33
N VAL A 40 18.82 33.36 -5.34
CA VAL A 40 18.78 33.75 -6.76
C VAL A 40 17.36 34.05 -7.25
N PHE A 41 16.38 33.22 -6.86
CA PHE A 41 14.96 33.45 -7.19
C PHE A 41 14.17 34.17 -6.08
N GLY A 42 14.84 34.75 -5.09
CA GLY A 42 14.18 35.55 -4.06
C GLY A 42 13.17 34.76 -3.24
N SER A 43 11.90 35.13 -3.38
CA SER A 43 10.75 34.58 -2.66
C SER A 43 9.95 33.53 -3.45
N VAL A 44 10.49 33.00 -4.55
CA VAL A 44 9.85 31.86 -5.23
C VAL A 44 9.82 30.68 -4.25
N GLU A 45 8.65 30.07 -4.09
CA GLU A 45 8.45 28.87 -3.28
C GLU A 45 8.25 27.66 -4.20
N GLU A 46 8.64 26.46 -3.74
CA GLU A 46 8.58 25.22 -4.53
C GLU A 46 7.13 24.91 -4.96
N GLU A 47 6.16 25.11 -4.07
CA GLU A 47 4.74 24.81 -4.31
C GLU A 47 4.11 25.72 -5.37
N ALA A 48 4.65 26.92 -5.59
CA ALA A 48 4.15 27.87 -6.58
C ALA A 48 4.54 27.48 -8.02
N VAL A 49 5.54 26.62 -8.20
CA VAL A 49 6.01 26.21 -9.53
C VAL A 49 5.08 25.14 -10.11
N VAL A 50 4.53 25.40 -11.29
CA VAL A 50 3.59 24.51 -12.01
C VAL A 50 4.17 23.95 -13.31
N ALA A 51 5.24 24.55 -13.82
CA ALA A 51 6.03 23.97 -14.91
C ALA A 51 7.51 24.32 -14.77
N LEU A 52 8.36 23.40 -15.22
CA LEU A 52 9.80 23.47 -15.19
C LEU A 52 10.31 23.05 -16.56
N GLN A 53 11.15 23.87 -17.19
CA GLN A 53 11.86 23.50 -18.41
C GLN A 53 13.35 23.53 -18.15
N ILE A 54 14.04 22.43 -18.44
CA ILE A 54 15.49 22.30 -18.30
C ILE A 54 16.06 22.00 -19.68
N THR A 55 16.97 22.84 -20.14
CA THR A 55 17.81 22.59 -21.32
C THR A 55 19.23 22.36 -20.84
N ASN A 56 19.86 21.25 -21.20
CA ASN A 56 21.25 20.94 -20.87
C ASN A 56 21.93 20.23 -22.06
N ASN A 57 23.13 19.71 -21.86
CA ASN A 57 23.87 18.97 -22.89
C ASN A 57 23.23 17.61 -23.29
N HIS A 58 22.24 17.13 -22.55
CA HIS A 58 21.51 15.88 -22.80
C HIS A 58 20.19 16.09 -23.54
N GLY A 59 19.65 17.32 -23.59
CA GLY A 59 18.44 17.64 -24.31
C GLY A 59 17.63 18.77 -23.70
N VAL A 60 16.36 18.84 -24.12
CA VAL A 60 15.35 19.73 -23.56
C VAL A 60 14.30 18.86 -22.87
N PHE A 61 14.05 19.14 -21.59
CA PHE A 61 13.11 18.43 -20.75
C PHE A 61 12.07 19.41 -20.24
N SER A 62 10.81 19.17 -20.57
CA SER A 62 9.67 19.98 -20.11
C SER A 62 8.86 19.18 -19.12
N PHE A 63 8.57 19.77 -17.97
CA PHE A 63 7.78 19.17 -16.90
C PHE A 63 6.56 20.03 -16.59
N HIS A 64 5.43 19.39 -16.35
CA HIS A 64 4.22 20.02 -15.88
C HIS A 64 3.70 19.30 -14.63
N ARG A 65 3.22 20.07 -13.65
CA ARG A 65 2.59 19.52 -12.46
C ARG A 65 1.08 19.51 -12.64
N ASP A 66 0.47 18.34 -12.59
CA ASP A 66 -0.98 18.15 -12.58
C ASP A 66 -1.45 17.64 -11.20
N ASP A 67 -2.68 17.11 -11.13
CA ASP A 67 -3.29 16.59 -9.90
C ASP A 67 -2.65 15.27 -9.43
N GLU A 68 -1.99 14.53 -10.33
CA GLU A 68 -1.37 13.22 -10.05
C GLU A 68 0.13 13.35 -9.76
N GLY A 69 0.79 14.42 -10.24
CA GLY A 69 2.17 14.73 -9.91
C GLY A 69 2.90 15.46 -11.02
N TRP A 70 4.21 15.21 -11.13
CA TRP A 70 5.03 15.75 -12.22
C TRP A 70 4.98 14.81 -13.43
N ARG A 71 4.60 15.35 -14.60
CA ARG A 71 4.71 14.68 -15.90
C ARG A 71 5.85 15.30 -16.71
N LEU A 72 6.60 14.46 -17.40
CA LEU A 72 7.49 14.87 -18.48
C LEU A 72 6.64 15.00 -19.75
N THR A 73 6.65 16.18 -20.38
CA THR A 73 5.87 16.44 -21.60
C THR A 73 6.72 16.51 -22.86
N ASP A 74 8.01 16.81 -22.72
CA ASP A 74 9.00 16.79 -23.80
C ASP A 74 10.31 16.19 -23.28
N PRO A 75 11.02 15.37 -24.08
CA PRO A 75 10.75 15.02 -25.48
C PRO A 75 9.69 13.93 -25.67
N LEU A 76 9.17 13.37 -24.58
CA LEU A 76 8.17 12.30 -24.57
C LEU A 76 7.18 12.54 -23.43
N ASP A 77 5.94 12.13 -23.62
CA ASP A 77 4.88 12.23 -22.63
C ASP A 77 4.88 10.99 -21.73
N CYS A 78 5.39 11.13 -20.50
CA CYS A 78 5.35 10.07 -19.49
C CYS A 78 5.40 10.63 -18.06
N ASP A 79 5.26 9.75 -17.09
CA ASP A 79 5.41 10.11 -15.68
C ASP A 79 6.88 10.46 -15.39
N ALA A 80 7.10 11.61 -14.74
CA ALA A 80 8.43 12.00 -14.29
C ALA A 80 8.74 11.38 -12.92
N ASP A 81 10.02 11.17 -12.62
CA ASP A 81 10.46 10.80 -11.28
C ASP A 81 10.27 12.02 -10.35
N PRO A 82 9.34 11.95 -9.38
CA PRO A 82 9.04 13.09 -8.52
C PRO A 82 10.23 13.42 -7.61
N THR A 83 11.08 12.45 -7.27
CA THR A 83 12.28 12.68 -6.46
C THR A 83 13.29 13.48 -7.25
N ALA A 84 13.53 13.14 -8.52
CA ALA A 84 14.45 13.85 -9.39
C ALA A 84 13.99 15.29 -9.63
N VAL A 85 12.72 15.48 -10.03
CA VAL A 85 12.16 16.82 -10.33
C VAL A 85 12.14 17.70 -9.09
N ASN A 86 11.67 17.19 -7.95
CA ASN A 86 11.62 17.98 -6.72
C ASN A 86 13.02 18.28 -6.16
N ALA A 87 13.99 17.39 -6.32
CA ALA A 87 15.38 17.67 -5.93
C ALA A 87 15.98 18.81 -6.77
N ALA A 88 15.72 18.81 -8.08
CA ALA A 88 16.14 19.90 -8.96
C ALA A 88 15.46 21.22 -8.59
N LEU A 89 14.14 21.20 -8.41
CA LEU A 89 13.36 22.38 -8.02
C LEU A 89 13.85 22.97 -6.70
N ARG A 90 14.05 22.13 -5.67
CA ARG A 90 14.59 22.54 -4.38
C ARG A 90 15.97 23.17 -4.53
N ALA A 91 16.87 22.52 -5.27
CA ALA A 91 18.23 23.03 -5.48
C ALA A 91 18.24 24.41 -6.16
N LEU A 92 17.31 24.63 -7.09
CA LEU A 92 17.13 25.90 -7.80
C LEU A 92 16.53 26.98 -6.89
N VAL A 93 15.41 26.70 -6.22
CA VAL A 93 14.70 27.66 -5.36
C VAL A 93 15.57 28.07 -4.16
N GLN A 94 16.36 27.15 -3.61
CA GLN A 94 17.24 27.41 -2.47
C GLN A 94 18.62 27.96 -2.86
N LEU A 95 18.90 28.14 -4.17
CA LEU A 95 20.20 28.59 -4.67
C LEU A 95 20.54 29.99 -4.13
N LYS A 96 21.68 30.11 -3.45
CA LYS A 96 22.13 31.37 -2.83
C LYS A 96 23.01 32.17 -3.76
N ARG A 97 22.90 33.50 -3.68
CA ARG A 97 23.84 34.44 -4.29
C ARG A 97 25.06 34.55 -3.38
N ASP A 98 26.22 34.07 -3.84
CA ASP A 98 27.48 34.25 -3.09
C ASP A 98 28.12 35.59 -3.44
N ARG A 99 28.08 35.98 -4.72
CA ARG A 99 28.54 37.29 -5.18
C ARG A 99 27.84 37.71 -6.46
N ILE A 100 27.41 38.96 -6.54
CA ILE A 100 26.93 39.57 -7.78
C ILE A 100 28.10 40.34 -8.40
N LEU A 101 28.37 40.12 -9.68
CA LEU A 101 29.40 40.86 -10.43
C LEU A 101 28.74 41.95 -11.27
N GLY A 102 29.28 43.17 -11.19
CA GLY A 102 28.74 44.31 -11.93
C GLY A 102 28.99 44.21 -13.44
N PRO A 103 28.19 44.90 -14.29
CA PRO A 103 28.39 44.90 -15.75
C PRO A 103 29.78 45.35 -16.21
N ASP A 104 30.44 46.21 -15.44
CA ASP A 104 31.78 46.72 -15.72
C ASP A 104 32.90 45.84 -15.13
N GLU A 105 32.55 44.86 -14.28
CA GLU A 105 33.51 44.03 -13.55
C GLU A 105 33.98 42.84 -14.38
N VAL A 106 33.07 42.23 -15.15
CA VAL A 106 33.33 41.06 -15.99
C VAL A 106 32.41 40.99 -17.20
N GLU A 107 32.92 40.40 -18.28
CA GLU A 107 32.13 40.04 -19.46
C GLU A 107 31.41 38.70 -19.24
N PRO A 108 30.09 38.57 -19.47
CA PRO A 108 29.35 37.32 -19.28
C PRO A 108 29.93 36.13 -20.06
N GLY A 109 30.43 36.38 -21.28
CA GLY A 109 31.08 35.37 -22.12
C GLY A 109 32.32 34.73 -21.49
N ALA A 110 33.04 35.45 -20.60
CA ALA A 110 34.19 34.90 -19.89
C ALA A 110 33.82 33.75 -18.94
N TYR A 111 32.55 33.68 -18.53
CA TYR A 111 32.00 32.62 -17.69
C TYR A 111 31.14 31.61 -18.47
N GLY A 112 31.15 31.67 -19.81
CA GLY A 112 30.36 30.76 -20.64
C GLY A 112 28.86 31.05 -20.66
N LEU A 113 28.41 32.23 -20.21
CA LEU A 113 26.98 32.58 -20.22
C LEU A 113 26.42 32.84 -21.64
N ASP A 114 27.29 33.11 -22.61
CA ASP A 114 26.91 33.20 -24.04
C ASP A 114 26.68 31.81 -24.68
N HIS A 115 27.25 30.76 -24.09
CA HIS A 115 27.12 29.37 -24.51
C HIS A 115 26.86 28.51 -23.26
N PRO A 116 25.66 28.64 -22.65
CA PRO A 116 25.39 28.07 -21.35
C PRO A 116 25.46 26.54 -21.35
N GLU A 117 25.95 25.96 -20.25
CA GLU A 117 25.92 24.51 -20.03
C GLU A 117 24.49 24.02 -19.75
N ALA A 118 23.65 24.88 -19.15
CA ALA A 118 22.23 24.63 -18.99
C ALA A 118 21.41 25.93 -18.90
N THR A 119 20.12 25.83 -19.21
CA THR A 119 19.13 26.90 -19.00
C THR A 119 17.91 26.30 -18.33
N VAL A 120 17.42 26.97 -17.29
CA VAL A 120 16.20 26.58 -16.57
C VAL A 120 15.16 27.68 -16.69
N VAL A 121 13.91 27.29 -16.96
CA VAL A 121 12.75 28.18 -16.91
C VAL A 121 11.75 27.63 -15.90
N LEU A 122 11.48 28.40 -14.84
CA LEU A 122 10.41 28.13 -13.89
C LEU A 122 9.17 28.91 -14.32
N THR A 123 8.01 28.26 -14.34
CA THR A 123 6.71 28.91 -14.53
C THR A 123 5.88 28.74 -13.26
N LEU A 124 5.45 29.86 -12.69
CA LEU A 124 4.65 29.90 -11.47
C LEU A 124 3.15 29.79 -11.78
N SER A 125 2.37 29.47 -10.75
CA SER A 125 0.90 29.35 -10.83
C SER A 125 0.18 30.64 -11.26
N ASP A 126 0.81 31.81 -11.07
CA ASP A 126 0.30 33.11 -11.53
C ASP A 126 0.71 33.44 -12.98
N GLY A 127 1.45 32.55 -13.63
CA GLY A 127 1.96 32.70 -15.00
C GLY A 127 3.30 33.44 -15.10
N GLN A 128 3.87 33.92 -13.98
CA GLN A 128 5.20 34.52 -13.98
C GLN A 128 6.25 33.47 -14.36
N LYS A 129 7.25 33.91 -15.14
CA LYS A 129 8.39 33.08 -15.55
C LYS A 129 9.68 33.62 -14.98
N HIS A 130 10.55 32.72 -14.55
CA HIS A 130 11.92 33.04 -14.14
C HIS A 130 12.90 32.20 -14.93
N THR A 131 13.84 32.86 -15.60
CA THR A 131 14.90 32.19 -16.35
C THR A 131 16.20 32.22 -15.57
N LEU A 132 16.90 31.09 -15.54
CA LEU A 132 18.26 30.96 -15.03
C LEU A 132 19.14 30.37 -16.12
N THR A 133 20.12 31.16 -16.56
CA THR A 133 21.16 30.71 -17.49
C THR A 133 22.36 30.28 -16.67
N ILE A 134 22.89 29.08 -16.93
CA ILE A 134 23.94 28.46 -16.14
C ILE A 134 25.20 28.34 -17.00
N GLY A 135 26.25 29.06 -16.62
CA GLY A 135 27.55 29.05 -17.28
C GLY A 135 28.51 28.03 -16.67
N ASN A 136 29.80 28.24 -16.92
CA ASN A 136 30.91 27.38 -16.54
C ASN A 136 31.18 27.40 -15.02
N SER A 137 31.75 26.32 -14.51
CA SER A 137 32.34 26.28 -13.16
C SER A 137 33.61 27.13 -13.08
N THR A 138 33.84 27.79 -11.94
CA THR A 138 35.06 28.55 -11.68
C THR A 138 36.18 27.64 -11.16
N ALA A 139 37.43 27.96 -11.51
CA ALA A 139 38.61 27.15 -11.14
C ALA A 139 38.94 27.18 -9.62
N LEU A 140 38.45 28.18 -8.93
CA LEU A 140 38.54 28.32 -7.48
C LEU A 140 37.16 27.97 -6.91
N ASP A 141 37.14 27.25 -5.79
CA ASP A 141 36.01 27.03 -4.86
C ASP A 141 34.76 26.24 -5.31
N SER A 142 34.74 25.65 -6.51
CA SER A 142 33.57 24.95 -7.07
C SER A 142 32.32 25.83 -7.26
N ASN A 143 32.46 27.16 -7.23
CA ASN A 143 31.39 28.05 -7.64
C ASN A 143 31.11 27.94 -9.14
N ARG A 144 29.94 28.43 -9.50
CA ARG A 144 29.43 28.46 -10.87
C ARG A 144 28.82 29.83 -11.13
N ALA A 145 29.02 30.32 -12.35
CA ALA A 145 28.37 31.54 -12.79
C ALA A 145 26.96 31.22 -13.31
N VAL A 146 25.99 32.02 -12.87
CA VAL A 146 24.63 31.99 -13.38
C VAL A 146 24.18 33.41 -13.71
N SER A 147 23.16 33.55 -14.56
CA SER A 147 22.49 34.82 -14.81
C SER A 147 20.98 34.67 -14.80
N THR A 148 20.29 35.74 -14.41
CA THR A 148 18.82 35.82 -14.41
C THR A 148 18.37 36.93 -15.34
N ASP A 149 17.06 37.04 -15.56
CA ASP A 149 16.49 38.14 -16.36
C ASP A 149 16.84 39.54 -15.81
N SER A 150 17.15 39.65 -14.52
CA SER A 150 17.46 40.91 -13.83
C SER A 150 18.94 41.13 -13.49
N GLU A 151 19.76 40.08 -13.44
CA GLU A 151 21.14 40.13 -12.95
C GLU A 151 22.09 39.48 -13.97
N ASN A 152 23.14 40.21 -14.35
CA ASN A 152 24.01 39.82 -15.47
C ASN A 152 24.91 38.63 -15.16
N VAL A 153 25.60 38.64 -14.00
CA VAL A 153 26.46 37.54 -13.56
C VAL A 153 26.41 37.41 -12.03
N ILE A 154 26.02 36.23 -11.56
CA ILE A 154 25.97 35.85 -10.16
C ILE A 154 26.87 34.63 -9.97
N LEU A 155 27.76 34.66 -8.99
CA LEU A 155 28.48 33.48 -8.52
C LEU A 155 27.66 32.81 -7.42
N THR A 156 27.50 31.49 -7.55
CA THR A 156 26.81 30.63 -6.60
C THR A 156 27.63 29.36 -6.35
N GLY A 157 27.39 28.64 -5.26
CA GLY A 157 27.88 27.26 -5.13
C GLY A 157 27.49 26.39 -6.32
N GLY A 158 28.35 25.48 -6.76
CA GLY A 158 28.16 24.70 -7.99
C GLY A 158 27.42 23.37 -7.84
N THR A 159 27.16 22.89 -6.61
CA THR A 159 26.58 21.56 -6.35
C THR A 159 25.15 21.38 -6.87
N PHE A 160 24.39 22.47 -7.04
CA PHE A 160 23.03 22.40 -7.60
C PHE A 160 23.03 21.88 -9.04
N PHE A 161 24.13 22.06 -9.77
CA PHE A 161 24.22 21.73 -11.20
C PHE A 161 23.97 20.24 -11.46
N ASP A 162 24.42 19.36 -10.57
CA ASP A 162 24.20 17.90 -10.67
C ASP A 162 22.71 17.52 -10.60
N SER A 163 21.87 18.40 -10.03
CA SER A 163 20.43 18.19 -9.95
C SER A 163 19.70 18.52 -11.25
N VAL A 164 20.27 19.38 -12.11
CA VAL A 164 19.69 19.80 -13.39
C VAL A 164 20.42 19.20 -14.61
N ASN A 165 21.67 18.78 -14.45
CA ASN A 165 22.47 18.14 -15.48
C ASN A 165 22.25 16.62 -15.50
N LYS A 166 21.04 16.23 -15.89
CA LYS A 166 20.55 14.85 -15.91
C LYS A 166 20.18 14.42 -17.33
N THR A 167 20.27 13.12 -17.59
CA THR A 167 19.81 12.50 -18.84
C THR A 167 18.31 12.30 -18.82
N LEU A 168 17.71 11.96 -19.97
CA LEU A 168 16.28 11.66 -20.09
C LEU A 168 15.83 10.58 -19.08
N ASP A 169 16.58 9.49 -18.97
CA ASP A 169 16.22 8.35 -18.11
C ASP A 169 16.31 8.66 -16.61
N ASP A 170 17.11 9.66 -16.23
CA ASP A 170 17.21 10.13 -14.84
C ASP A 170 15.96 10.93 -14.42
N TRP A 171 15.19 11.43 -15.38
CA TRP A 171 13.97 12.21 -15.14
C TRP A 171 12.70 11.38 -15.18
N ARG A 172 12.74 10.16 -15.72
CA ARG A 172 11.56 9.32 -15.91
C ARG A 172 11.29 8.49 -14.67
N SER A 173 10.01 8.32 -14.33
CA SER A 173 9.64 7.41 -13.25
C SER A 173 10.13 6.00 -13.54
N ARG A 174 10.80 5.40 -12.56
CA ARG A 174 11.21 3.99 -12.61
C ARG A 174 10.16 3.06 -12.02
N GLU A 175 9.01 3.57 -11.63
CA GLU A 175 7.92 2.77 -11.07
C GLU A 175 7.09 2.15 -12.19
N VAL A 176 6.84 0.84 -12.07
CA VAL A 176 6.08 0.10 -13.08
C VAL A 176 4.58 0.21 -12.80
N VAL A 177 4.22 0.06 -11.53
CA VAL A 177 2.86 0.20 -10.98
C VAL A 177 2.93 0.75 -9.57
N ASP A 178 1.86 1.43 -9.16
CA ASP A 178 1.57 1.81 -7.78
C ASP A 178 0.08 1.57 -7.50
N VAL A 179 -0.24 0.44 -6.89
CA VAL A 179 -1.62 0.03 -6.63
C VAL A 179 -1.76 -0.62 -5.25
N THR A 180 -2.96 -0.59 -4.69
CA THR A 180 -3.28 -1.29 -3.43
C THR A 180 -4.41 -2.30 -3.63
N LEU A 181 -4.41 -3.40 -2.86
CA LEU A 181 -5.39 -4.47 -3.03
C LEU A 181 -6.85 -3.99 -2.88
N ASN A 182 -7.10 -3.06 -1.96
CA ASN A 182 -8.43 -2.46 -1.74
C ASN A 182 -8.93 -1.58 -2.91
N GLN A 183 -8.05 -1.17 -3.82
CA GLN A 183 -8.43 -0.47 -5.05
C GLN A 183 -8.76 -1.44 -6.18
N MET A 184 -8.52 -2.74 -6.01
CA MET A 184 -8.70 -3.76 -7.05
C MET A 184 -10.05 -4.45 -6.90
N ALA A 185 -10.74 -4.66 -8.02
CA ALA A 185 -11.92 -5.53 -8.12
C ALA A 185 -11.54 -6.96 -8.51
N ALA A 186 -10.50 -7.14 -9.32
CA ALA A 186 -10.04 -8.45 -9.74
C ALA A 186 -8.55 -8.44 -10.08
N ILE A 187 -7.94 -9.61 -9.92
CA ILE A 187 -6.54 -9.89 -10.25
C ILE A 187 -6.52 -11.19 -11.04
N SER A 188 -5.90 -11.17 -12.22
CA SER A 188 -5.65 -12.37 -13.02
C SER A 188 -4.16 -12.52 -13.27
N VAL A 189 -3.61 -13.69 -12.97
CA VAL A 189 -2.23 -14.06 -13.26
C VAL A 189 -2.22 -15.31 -14.12
N ARG A 190 -1.78 -15.16 -15.37
CA ARG A 190 -1.56 -16.25 -16.30
C ARG A 190 -0.07 -16.49 -16.44
N THR A 191 0.37 -17.73 -16.26
CA THR A 191 1.75 -18.17 -16.46
C THR A 191 1.77 -19.40 -17.37
N GLY A 192 2.96 -19.88 -17.74
CA GLY A 192 3.10 -21.17 -18.42
C GLY A 192 2.55 -22.38 -17.62
N THR A 193 2.30 -22.25 -16.31
CA THR A 193 1.81 -23.34 -15.46
C THR A 193 0.31 -23.31 -15.19
N GLY A 194 -0.39 -22.22 -15.53
CA GLY A 194 -1.83 -22.11 -15.35
C GLY A 194 -2.34 -20.68 -15.27
N THR A 195 -3.62 -20.53 -14.92
CA THR A 195 -4.26 -19.22 -14.73
C THR A 195 -4.91 -19.17 -13.36
N ILE A 196 -4.59 -18.13 -12.61
CA ILE A 196 -5.19 -17.78 -11.32
C ILE A 196 -6.03 -16.54 -11.52
N GLU A 197 -7.30 -16.62 -11.12
CA GLU A 197 -8.21 -15.48 -11.13
C GLU A 197 -8.80 -15.30 -9.75
N ALA A 198 -8.64 -14.10 -9.19
CA ALA A 198 -9.23 -13.69 -7.93
C ALA A 198 -10.12 -12.47 -8.16
N ALA A 199 -11.28 -12.43 -7.53
CA ALA A 199 -12.20 -11.30 -7.60
C ALA A 199 -12.75 -10.95 -6.22
N HIS A 200 -12.91 -9.66 -5.96
CA HIS A 200 -13.56 -9.16 -4.77
C HIS A 200 -15.08 -9.21 -4.97
N LEU A 201 -15.79 -9.94 -4.10
CA LEU A 201 -17.24 -10.08 -4.14
C LEU A 201 -17.82 -9.90 -2.73
N GLY A 202 -18.69 -8.91 -2.56
CA GLY A 202 -19.16 -8.53 -1.23
C GLY A 202 -17.99 -8.03 -0.38
N ASP A 203 -17.77 -8.70 0.74
CA ASP A 203 -16.71 -8.37 1.71
C ASP A 203 -15.51 -9.34 1.66
N SER A 204 -15.38 -10.13 0.60
CA SER A 204 -14.36 -11.17 0.52
C SER A 204 -13.74 -11.32 -0.87
N TRP A 205 -12.47 -11.72 -0.89
CA TRP A 205 -11.80 -12.16 -2.10
C TRP A 205 -12.09 -13.64 -2.35
N LEU A 206 -12.51 -13.96 -3.57
CA LEU A 206 -12.75 -15.33 -4.03
C LEU A 206 -11.79 -15.67 -5.16
N LEU A 207 -11.21 -16.86 -5.09
CA LEU A 207 -10.64 -17.52 -6.25
C LEU A 207 -11.77 -17.97 -7.17
N ARG A 208 -11.60 -17.71 -8.46
CA ARG A 208 -12.51 -18.12 -9.55
C ARG A 208 -11.88 -19.16 -10.46
N SER A 209 -10.55 -19.14 -10.58
CA SER A 209 -9.75 -20.11 -11.32
C SER A 209 -8.44 -20.39 -10.55
N PRO A 210 -7.96 -21.65 -10.53
CA PRO A 210 -8.53 -22.85 -11.16
C PRO A 210 -9.70 -23.46 -10.39
N VAL A 211 -9.97 -22.97 -9.18
CA VAL A 211 -11.03 -23.44 -8.29
C VAL A 211 -11.91 -22.28 -7.86
N ASN A 212 -13.15 -22.57 -7.46
CA ASN A 212 -14.03 -21.60 -6.83
C ASN A 212 -13.99 -21.79 -5.32
N ASP A 213 -13.25 -20.94 -4.61
CA ASP A 213 -13.10 -20.99 -3.16
C ASP A 213 -12.68 -19.60 -2.64
N ARG A 214 -12.53 -19.43 -1.33
CA ARG A 214 -12.00 -18.20 -0.72
C ARG A 214 -10.52 -18.02 -1.09
N ALA A 215 -10.14 -16.79 -1.41
CA ALA A 215 -8.76 -16.43 -1.71
C ALA A 215 -8.02 -16.00 -0.44
N ASP A 216 -6.75 -16.37 -0.35
CA ASP A 216 -5.84 -15.93 0.69
C ASP A 216 -5.44 -14.46 0.44
N VAL A 217 -5.94 -13.58 1.29
CA VAL A 217 -5.72 -12.14 1.19
C VAL A 217 -4.25 -11.77 1.42
N ASP A 218 -3.53 -12.48 2.29
CA ASP A 218 -2.11 -12.22 2.54
C ASP A 218 -1.28 -12.54 1.30
N HIS A 219 -1.61 -13.63 0.59
CA HIS A 219 -0.96 -13.95 -0.67
C HIS A 219 -1.26 -12.91 -1.76
N LEU A 220 -2.49 -12.42 -1.87
CA LEU A 220 -2.85 -11.33 -2.78
C LEU A 220 -2.10 -10.03 -2.46
N GLN A 221 -1.99 -9.66 -1.18
CA GLN A 221 -1.23 -8.49 -0.73
C GLN A 221 0.25 -8.63 -1.07
N ASN A 222 0.84 -9.82 -0.84
CA ASN A 222 2.23 -10.09 -1.17
C ASN A 222 2.49 -10.03 -2.68
N LEU A 223 1.55 -10.46 -3.52
CA LEU A 223 1.61 -10.27 -4.96
C LEU A 223 1.66 -8.77 -5.30
N ILE A 224 0.70 -7.99 -4.81
CA ILE A 224 0.63 -6.54 -5.06
C ILE A 224 1.92 -5.85 -4.59
N ALA A 225 2.42 -6.18 -3.41
CA ALA A 225 3.70 -5.67 -2.92
C ALA A 225 4.88 -6.05 -3.84
N GLY A 226 4.89 -7.27 -4.36
CA GLY A 226 5.90 -7.72 -5.33
C GLY A 226 5.85 -6.93 -6.65
N LEU A 227 4.65 -6.64 -7.14
CA LEU A 227 4.43 -5.84 -8.35
C LEU A 227 4.83 -4.38 -8.13
N ASN A 228 4.43 -3.76 -7.01
CA ASN A 228 4.88 -2.41 -6.65
C ASN A 228 6.39 -2.33 -6.37
N GLY A 229 7.04 -3.47 -6.10
CA GLY A 229 8.49 -3.58 -5.95
C GLY A 229 9.27 -3.63 -7.27
N LEU A 230 8.57 -3.73 -8.40
CA LEU A 230 9.18 -3.67 -9.73
C LEU A 230 9.77 -2.28 -9.99
N ARG A 231 10.97 -2.26 -10.55
CA ARG A 231 11.63 -1.02 -10.98
C ARG A 231 12.14 -1.17 -12.40
N VAL A 232 11.93 -0.14 -13.21
CA VAL A 232 12.52 -0.02 -14.53
C VAL A 232 14.02 0.17 -14.37
N GLU A 233 14.79 -0.76 -14.93
CA GLU A 233 16.25 -0.74 -14.96
C GLU A 233 16.75 -0.09 -16.26
N ALA A 234 16.07 -0.34 -17.38
CA ALA A 234 16.36 0.30 -18.66
C ALA A 234 15.09 0.55 -19.49
N PHE A 235 14.98 1.75 -20.04
CA PHE A 235 13.90 2.12 -20.97
C PHE A 235 14.23 1.67 -22.40
N THR A 236 13.19 1.49 -23.22
CA THR A 236 13.34 1.13 -24.64
C THR A 236 12.60 2.12 -25.54
N ASP A 237 13.27 3.21 -25.90
CA ASP A 237 12.66 4.31 -26.68
C ASP A 237 12.80 4.15 -28.20
N SER A 238 13.54 3.14 -28.66
CA SER A 238 13.70 2.78 -30.08
C SER A 238 12.75 1.66 -30.47
N SER A 239 12.46 1.48 -31.78
CA SER A 239 11.64 0.37 -32.26
C SER A 239 12.18 -0.96 -31.74
N VAL A 240 11.49 -1.54 -30.77
CA VAL A 240 11.85 -2.80 -30.14
C VAL A 240 11.34 -3.95 -30.99
N ASP A 241 12.19 -4.94 -31.22
CA ASP A 241 11.76 -6.24 -31.73
C ASP A 241 11.08 -7.01 -30.59
N LEU A 242 9.74 -6.99 -30.57
CA LEU A 242 8.92 -7.68 -29.57
C LEU A 242 9.20 -9.19 -29.55
N ALA A 243 9.46 -9.80 -30.71
CA ALA A 243 9.80 -11.20 -30.82
C ALA A 243 11.14 -11.50 -30.13
N ALA A 244 12.14 -10.63 -30.32
CA ALA A 244 13.44 -10.76 -29.65
C ALA A 244 13.35 -10.62 -28.12
N MET A 245 12.37 -9.88 -27.61
CA MET A 245 12.08 -9.77 -26.18
C MET A 245 11.08 -10.84 -25.67
N GLY A 246 10.54 -11.68 -26.55
CA GLY A 246 9.53 -12.69 -26.23
C GLY A 246 8.15 -12.12 -25.88
N LEU A 247 7.88 -10.85 -26.19
CA LEU A 247 6.63 -10.16 -25.84
C LEU A 247 5.49 -10.40 -26.84
N ASP A 248 5.76 -11.12 -27.94
CA ASP A 248 4.71 -11.63 -28.84
C ASP A 248 3.93 -12.80 -28.21
N GLU A 249 4.61 -13.63 -27.42
CA GLU A 249 4.04 -14.73 -26.64
C GLU A 249 4.54 -14.63 -25.20
N PRO A 250 4.03 -13.67 -24.41
CA PRO A 250 4.53 -13.42 -23.07
C PRO A 250 4.31 -14.65 -22.16
N GLU A 251 5.36 -15.06 -21.46
CA GLU A 251 5.34 -16.21 -20.55
C GLU A 251 4.41 -15.97 -19.36
N THR A 252 4.33 -14.72 -18.90
CA THR A 252 3.45 -14.32 -17.80
C THR A 252 2.66 -13.07 -18.15
N THR A 253 1.36 -13.08 -17.87
CA THR A 253 0.47 -11.92 -17.99
C THR A 253 -0.23 -11.69 -16.66
N VAL A 254 -0.16 -10.46 -16.16
CA VAL A 254 -0.89 -9.99 -14.99
C VAL A 254 -1.89 -8.94 -15.43
N LEU A 255 -3.15 -9.12 -15.05
CA LEU A 255 -4.21 -8.13 -15.23
C LEU A 255 -4.73 -7.71 -13.86
N LEU A 256 -4.69 -6.41 -13.62
CA LEU A 256 -5.19 -5.75 -12.41
C LEU A 256 -6.39 -4.90 -12.81
N VAL A 257 -7.58 -5.24 -12.29
CA VAL A 257 -8.82 -4.53 -12.61
C VAL A 257 -9.14 -3.58 -11.46
N ALA A 258 -9.26 -2.28 -11.76
CA ALA A 258 -9.58 -1.28 -10.75
C ALA A 258 -11.05 -1.34 -10.31
N ALA A 259 -11.31 -1.17 -9.02
CA ALA A 259 -12.65 -1.19 -8.42
C ALA A 259 -13.48 0.06 -8.73
N ASN A 260 -12.82 1.18 -8.99
CA ASN A 260 -13.47 2.45 -9.34
C ASN A 260 -13.89 2.54 -10.83
N GLY A 261 -13.63 1.51 -11.62
CA GLY A 261 -13.95 1.47 -13.05
C GLY A 261 -12.95 2.22 -13.96
N SER A 262 -11.88 2.80 -13.40
CA SER A 262 -10.75 3.31 -14.20
C SER A 262 -10.11 2.18 -15.01
N PRO A 263 -9.39 2.51 -16.10
CA PRO A 263 -8.61 1.51 -16.83
C PRO A 263 -7.70 0.73 -15.88
N GLY A 264 -7.78 -0.60 -15.96
CA GLY A 264 -6.89 -1.48 -15.21
C GLY A 264 -5.46 -1.43 -15.75
N VAL A 265 -4.55 -2.14 -15.07
CA VAL A 265 -3.17 -2.30 -15.52
C VAL A 265 -2.96 -3.71 -16.06
N THR A 266 -2.35 -3.81 -17.24
CA THR A 266 -1.85 -5.09 -17.77
C THR A 266 -0.33 -5.07 -17.77
N LEU A 267 0.30 -6.09 -17.19
CA LEU A 267 1.74 -6.31 -17.23
C LEU A 267 2.03 -7.65 -17.90
N GLU A 268 2.88 -7.64 -18.90
CA GLU A 268 3.32 -8.83 -19.61
C GLU A 268 4.82 -9.00 -19.42
N PHE A 269 5.24 -10.18 -18.98
CA PHE A 269 6.64 -10.51 -18.72
C PHE A 269 7.08 -11.63 -19.64
N ALA A 270 8.32 -11.52 -20.14
CA ALA A 270 8.88 -12.45 -21.11
C ALA A 270 10.38 -12.69 -20.86
N ALA A 271 11.22 -12.51 -21.88
CA ALA A 271 12.62 -12.89 -21.85
C ALA A 271 13.40 -12.27 -20.67
N THR A 272 14.36 -13.03 -20.16
CA THR A 272 15.31 -12.56 -19.15
C THR A 272 16.68 -12.30 -19.78
N ARG A 273 17.46 -11.39 -19.20
CA ARG A 273 18.86 -11.13 -19.58
C ARG A 273 19.71 -10.80 -18.36
N GLU A 274 21.01 -11.05 -18.47
CA GLU A 274 22.00 -10.55 -17.53
C GLU A 274 22.54 -9.20 -18.00
N HIS A 275 22.42 -8.17 -17.17
CA HIS A 275 22.96 -6.84 -17.48
C HIS A 275 23.38 -6.13 -16.19
N GLY A 276 24.56 -5.50 -16.18
CA GLY A 276 25.02 -4.75 -15.00
C GLY A 276 25.23 -5.60 -13.73
N GLY A 277 25.33 -6.93 -13.86
CA GLY A 277 25.44 -7.85 -12.73
C GLY A 277 24.10 -8.21 -12.06
N SER A 278 22.98 -7.87 -12.70
CA SER A 278 21.64 -8.28 -12.27
C SER A 278 20.85 -8.93 -13.40
N THR A 279 19.92 -9.80 -13.00
CA THR A 279 18.89 -10.34 -13.88
C THR A 279 17.85 -9.25 -14.16
N GLN A 280 17.58 -9.01 -15.44
CA GLN A 280 16.51 -8.13 -15.90
C GLN A 280 15.48 -8.93 -16.69
N VAL A 281 14.23 -8.47 -16.65
CA VAL A 281 13.08 -9.11 -17.30
C VAL A 281 12.44 -8.12 -18.26
N ALA A 282 12.17 -8.56 -19.48
CA ALA A 282 11.38 -7.81 -20.43
C ALA A 282 9.94 -7.64 -19.89
N CYS A 283 9.46 -6.40 -19.82
CA CYS A 283 8.10 -6.10 -19.39
C CYS A 283 7.40 -5.17 -20.40
N ARG A 284 6.14 -5.48 -20.72
CA ARG A 284 5.23 -4.58 -21.44
C ARG A 284 4.06 -4.21 -20.54
N ARG A 285 3.84 -2.91 -20.37
CA ARG A 285 2.71 -2.35 -19.62
C ARG A 285 1.67 -1.78 -20.57
N ASN A 286 0.41 -2.11 -20.33
CA ASN A 286 -0.77 -1.64 -21.06
C ASN A 286 -0.67 -1.78 -22.60
N GLY A 287 0.11 -2.77 -23.07
CA GLY A 287 0.26 -3.10 -24.49
C GLY A 287 1.22 -2.20 -25.29
N SER A 288 1.79 -1.14 -24.70
CA SER A 288 2.66 -0.20 -25.43
C SER A 288 3.98 0.11 -24.73
N ASP A 289 3.97 0.28 -23.41
CA ASP A 289 5.15 0.74 -22.68
C ASP A 289 6.08 -0.45 -22.46
N ILE A 290 7.25 -0.44 -23.08
CA ILE A 290 8.20 -1.56 -23.02
C ILE A 290 9.45 -1.11 -22.28
N PHE A 291 9.93 -1.97 -21.39
CA PHE A 291 11.11 -1.70 -20.58
C PHE A 291 11.71 -2.99 -20.04
N TRP A 292 12.93 -2.89 -19.52
CA TRP A 292 13.58 -3.93 -18.73
C TRP A 292 13.42 -3.63 -17.26
N VAL A 293 12.87 -4.56 -16.49
CA VAL A 293 12.68 -4.44 -15.04
C VAL A 293 13.61 -5.36 -14.27
N ASN A 294 13.77 -5.10 -12.97
CA ASN A 294 14.32 -6.09 -12.05
C ASN A 294 13.43 -7.35 -11.95
N ASP A 295 14.01 -8.48 -11.53
CA ASP A 295 13.34 -9.78 -11.44
C ASP A 295 12.46 -9.98 -10.19
N ARG A 296 12.30 -8.93 -9.36
CA ARG A 296 11.64 -9.01 -8.05
C ARG A 296 10.25 -9.65 -8.08
N ALA A 297 9.43 -9.31 -9.08
CA ALA A 297 8.07 -9.85 -9.16
C ALA A 297 8.01 -11.32 -9.59
N LEU A 298 9.03 -11.86 -10.27
CA LEU A 298 8.99 -13.23 -10.78
C LEU A 298 8.85 -14.25 -9.65
N ASN A 299 9.50 -13.99 -8.51
CA ASN A 299 9.38 -14.83 -7.31
C ASN A 299 7.96 -14.85 -6.72
N ALA A 300 7.22 -13.76 -6.86
CA ALA A 300 5.82 -13.68 -6.41
C ALA A 300 4.87 -14.35 -7.42
N LEU A 301 5.11 -14.15 -8.71
CA LEU A 301 4.26 -14.61 -9.81
C LEU A 301 4.36 -16.13 -10.07
N GLY A 302 5.51 -16.75 -9.80
CA GLY A 302 5.73 -18.18 -10.04
C GLY A 302 5.14 -19.13 -8.99
N LYS A 303 4.43 -18.63 -7.96
CA LYS A 303 3.88 -19.49 -6.89
C LYS A 303 2.64 -20.25 -7.37
N ALA A 304 2.57 -21.55 -7.04
CA ALA A 304 1.46 -22.42 -7.41
C ALA A 304 0.10 -21.91 -6.89
N ALA A 305 -0.95 -22.08 -7.72
CA ALA A 305 -2.32 -21.65 -7.44
C ALA A 305 -2.89 -22.13 -6.09
N ILE A 306 -2.46 -23.30 -5.61
CA ILE A 306 -2.89 -23.83 -4.31
C ILE A 306 -2.56 -22.91 -3.14
N ARG A 307 -1.49 -22.11 -3.25
CA ARG A 307 -1.08 -21.16 -2.21
C ARG A 307 -1.97 -19.92 -2.13
N TRP A 308 -2.84 -19.72 -3.11
CA TRP A 308 -3.74 -18.55 -3.15
C TRP A 308 -5.09 -18.85 -2.52
N ARG A 309 -5.33 -20.08 -2.08
CA ARG A 309 -6.57 -20.48 -1.41
C ARG A 309 -6.45 -20.19 0.07
N ASP A 310 -7.49 -19.61 0.66
CA ASP A 310 -7.51 -19.31 2.08
C ASP A 310 -7.36 -20.61 2.90
N PRO A 311 -6.28 -20.72 3.73
CA PRO A 311 -6.07 -21.87 4.58
C PRO A 311 -7.08 -21.96 5.74
N GLU A 312 -7.76 -20.88 6.11
CA GLU A 312 -8.77 -20.93 7.18
C GLU A 312 -9.95 -21.78 6.77
N VAL A 313 -10.34 -22.73 7.62
CA VAL A 313 -11.54 -23.55 7.41
C VAL A 313 -12.78 -22.67 7.32
N LEU A 314 -12.87 -21.70 8.23
CA LEU A 314 -13.96 -20.73 8.33
C LEU A 314 -13.40 -19.42 8.92
N ALA A 315 -13.61 -18.30 8.24
CA ALA A 315 -13.32 -16.97 8.78
C ALA A 315 -14.58 -16.35 9.38
N PHE A 316 -14.47 -15.88 10.61
CA PHE A 316 -15.53 -15.18 11.34
C PHE A 316 -14.90 -14.44 12.54
N ASP A 317 -15.55 -13.39 13.02
CA ASP A 317 -15.19 -12.80 14.31
C ASP A 317 -15.89 -13.58 15.43
N THR A 318 -15.11 -14.05 16.41
CA THR A 318 -15.65 -14.74 17.60
C THR A 318 -16.61 -13.87 18.41
N TRP A 319 -16.48 -12.55 18.34
CA TRP A 319 -17.32 -11.60 19.07
C TRP A 319 -18.69 -11.39 18.44
N ASP A 320 -18.83 -11.66 17.14
CA ASP A 320 -20.09 -11.56 16.40
C ASP A 320 -20.97 -12.81 16.59
N VAL A 321 -20.47 -13.84 17.29
CA VAL A 321 -21.24 -15.07 17.52
C VAL A 321 -22.32 -14.82 18.58
N SER A 322 -23.58 -14.99 18.17
CA SER A 322 -24.77 -14.80 19.01
C SER A 322 -25.37 -16.11 19.51
N ALA A 323 -25.18 -17.20 18.78
CA ALA A 323 -25.55 -18.54 19.22
C ALA A 323 -24.54 -19.59 18.76
N LEU A 324 -24.34 -20.60 19.60
CA LEU A 324 -23.44 -21.72 19.37
C LEU A 324 -24.17 -23.03 19.68
N SER A 325 -24.20 -23.96 18.73
CA SER A 325 -24.62 -25.34 18.99
C SER A 325 -23.47 -26.30 18.75
N LEU A 326 -23.25 -27.22 19.69
CA LEU A 326 -22.17 -28.21 19.66
C LEU A 326 -22.77 -29.60 19.77
N SER A 327 -22.25 -30.55 18.99
CA SER A 327 -22.67 -31.96 19.05
C SER A 327 -21.48 -32.91 18.96
N GLU A 328 -21.57 -34.00 19.73
CA GLU A 328 -20.63 -35.12 19.76
C GLU A 328 -21.42 -36.41 20.01
N GLY A 329 -21.44 -37.31 19.03
CA GLY A 329 -22.26 -38.53 19.06
C GLY A 329 -23.75 -38.21 19.27
N SER A 330 -24.35 -38.73 20.35
CA SER A 330 -25.76 -38.46 20.70
C SER A 330 -25.95 -37.23 21.58
N THR A 331 -24.88 -36.56 22.00
CA THR A 331 -24.94 -35.41 22.89
C THR A 331 -24.96 -34.14 22.05
N SER A 332 -25.90 -33.24 22.33
CA SER A 332 -25.96 -31.91 21.71
C SER A 332 -26.30 -30.87 22.76
N ILE A 333 -25.66 -29.71 22.67
CA ILE A 333 -25.99 -28.53 23.46
C ILE A 333 -26.21 -27.33 22.56
N ARG A 334 -26.95 -26.35 23.06
CA ARG A 334 -27.14 -25.04 22.46
C ARG A 334 -26.89 -23.98 23.51
N LEU A 335 -26.20 -22.92 23.09
CA LEU A 335 -25.88 -21.74 23.87
C LEU A 335 -26.32 -20.49 23.11
N SER A 336 -26.93 -19.54 23.81
CA SER A 336 -27.24 -18.18 23.36
C SER A 336 -26.43 -17.18 24.15
N ARG A 337 -26.01 -16.08 23.50
CA ARG A 337 -25.37 -14.96 24.16
C ARG A 337 -26.43 -13.92 24.56
N GLU A 338 -26.61 -13.74 25.86
CA GLU A 338 -27.63 -12.88 26.45
C GLU A 338 -26.97 -11.94 27.47
N ASP A 339 -27.14 -10.62 27.31
CA ASP A 339 -26.52 -9.60 28.16
C ASP A 339 -24.99 -9.78 28.37
N GLY A 340 -24.32 -10.30 27.34
CA GLY A 340 -22.87 -10.56 27.35
C GLY A 340 -22.45 -11.89 27.99
N LEU A 341 -23.39 -12.70 28.48
CA LEU A 341 -23.15 -14.02 29.08
C LEU A 341 -23.67 -15.13 28.19
N TRP A 342 -22.97 -16.27 28.17
CA TRP A 342 -23.45 -17.47 27.48
C TRP A 342 -24.40 -18.26 28.37
N ARG A 343 -25.56 -18.66 27.84
CA ARG A 343 -26.57 -19.45 28.55
C ARG A 343 -27.03 -20.65 27.75
N PHE A 344 -27.31 -21.74 28.44
CA PHE A 344 -28.00 -22.90 27.87
C PHE A 344 -29.49 -22.61 27.68
N ASP A 345 -30.18 -23.42 26.86
CA ASP A 345 -31.64 -23.33 26.65
C ASP A 345 -32.46 -23.45 27.95
N ASP A 346 -31.90 -24.06 28.99
CA ASP A 346 -32.52 -24.17 30.33
C ASP A 346 -32.22 -22.96 31.25
N GLY A 347 -31.55 -21.93 30.72
CA GLY A 347 -31.23 -20.68 31.40
C GLY A 347 -29.97 -20.71 32.28
N ILE A 348 -29.34 -21.88 32.45
CA ILE A 348 -28.09 -21.98 33.22
C ILE A 348 -26.96 -21.28 32.46
N GLU A 349 -26.13 -20.55 33.20
CA GLU A 349 -24.95 -19.89 32.65
C GLU A 349 -23.86 -20.90 32.28
N ALA A 350 -23.25 -20.71 31.11
CA ALA A 350 -22.08 -21.45 30.67
C ALA A 350 -20.79 -20.71 31.07
N LEU A 351 -19.71 -21.47 31.24
CA LEU A 351 -18.38 -20.91 31.48
C LEU A 351 -17.91 -20.16 30.22
N SER A 352 -18.03 -18.84 30.25
CA SER A 352 -17.72 -17.98 29.09
C SER A 352 -16.28 -18.15 28.57
N THR A 353 -15.32 -18.41 29.47
CA THR A 353 -13.93 -18.70 29.08
C THR A 353 -13.80 -19.94 28.21
N GLU A 354 -14.52 -21.02 28.56
CA GLU A 354 -14.51 -22.29 27.83
C GLU A 354 -15.20 -22.15 26.47
N VAL A 355 -16.28 -21.37 26.40
CA VAL A 355 -16.95 -21.06 25.13
C VAL A 355 -16.01 -20.26 24.22
N GLN A 356 -15.36 -19.23 24.76
CA GLN A 356 -14.44 -18.39 24.00
C GLN A 356 -13.21 -19.16 23.51
N GLU A 357 -12.65 -20.06 24.32
CA GLU A 357 -11.54 -20.92 23.91
C GLU A 357 -11.92 -21.79 22.71
N ARG A 358 -13.12 -22.40 22.72
CA ARG A 358 -13.62 -23.20 21.59
C ARG A 358 -13.85 -22.38 20.34
N LEU A 359 -14.45 -21.19 20.46
CA LEU A 359 -14.62 -20.27 19.33
C LEU A 359 -13.27 -19.86 18.73
N SER A 360 -12.29 -19.59 19.59
CA SER A 360 -10.93 -19.22 19.17
C SER A 360 -10.22 -20.38 18.46
N LEU A 361 -10.34 -21.61 18.98
CA LEU A 361 -9.80 -22.80 18.34
C LEU A 361 -10.46 -23.06 16.97
N LEU A 362 -11.77 -22.87 16.87
CA LEU A 362 -12.52 -23.03 15.62
C LEU A 362 -12.12 -21.99 14.58
N ALA A 363 -12.05 -20.70 14.96
CA ALA A 363 -11.59 -19.62 14.10
C ALA A 363 -10.13 -19.81 13.65
N GLY A 364 -9.30 -20.45 14.49
CA GLY A 364 -7.91 -20.75 14.19
C GLY A 364 -7.67 -22.00 13.33
N LEU A 365 -8.71 -22.77 12.96
CA LEU A 365 -8.51 -24.00 12.19
C LEU A 365 -7.97 -23.70 10.79
N LYS A 366 -6.84 -24.33 10.46
CA LYS A 366 -6.21 -24.27 9.14
C LYS A 366 -6.33 -25.62 8.44
N ALA A 367 -6.83 -25.60 7.21
CA ALA A 367 -6.90 -26.75 6.34
C ALA A 367 -5.49 -27.23 5.97
N VAL A 368 -5.27 -28.53 6.05
CA VAL A 368 -4.03 -29.20 5.65
C VAL A 368 -4.12 -29.64 4.19
N ASP A 369 -5.25 -30.27 3.83
CA ASP A 369 -5.57 -30.68 2.47
C ASP A 369 -6.92 -30.11 2.04
N PHE A 370 -7.09 -29.95 0.72
CA PHE A 370 -8.31 -29.47 0.08
C PHE A 370 -8.80 -30.47 -0.96
N ASP A 371 -10.04 -30.28 -1.42
CA ASP A 371 -10.66 -31.04 -2.52
C ASP A 371 -10.68 -32.56 -2.27
N LEU A 372 -10.82 -32.96 -1.00
CA LEU A 372 -10.88 -34.37 -0.62
C LEU A 372 -12.21 -35.01 -1.05
N MET A 373 -12.19 -36.32 -1.28
CA MET A 373 -13.42 -37.06 -1.57
C MET A 373 -14.25 -37.21 -0.29
N ASN A 374 -15.52 -36.78 -0.34
CA ASN A 374 -16.48 -37.12 0.69
C ASN A 374 -16.89 -38.59 0.53
N LEU A 375 -16.29 -39.48 1.32
CA LEU A 375 -16.61 -40.91 1.32
C LEU A 375 -17.78 -41.27 2.25
N GLY A 376 -18.40 -40.29 2.92
CA GLY A 376 -19.40 -40.53 3.95
C GLY A 376 -18.83 -41.24 5.18
N THR A 377 -17.62 -40.87 5.59
CA THR A 377 -17.04 -41.39 6.85
C THR A 377 -17.90 -40.97 8.04
N PRO A 378 -17.89 -41.74 9.14
CA PRO A 378 -18.70 -41.42 10.31
C PRO A 378 -18.43 -40.01 10.84
N GLU A 379 -19.50 -39.35 11.27
CA GLU A 379 -19.41 -38.03 11.86
C GLU A 379 -18.90 -38.10 13.31
N MET A 380 -17.92 -37.27 13.63
CA MET A 380 -17.40 -37.09 14.98
C MET A 380 -18.23 -36.06 15.76
N GLY A 381 -18.63 -34.97 15.09
CA GLY A 381 -19.47 -33.94 15.66
C GLY A 381 -19.67 -32.73 14.76
N ARG A 382 -20.51 -31.79 15.21
CA ARG A 382 -20.80 -30.54 14.50
C ARG A 382 -20.74 -29.33 15.40
N VAL A 383 -20.37 -28.21 14.81
CA VAL A 383 -20.55 -26.87 15.35
C VAL A 383 -21.52 -26.12 14.44
N ALA A 384 -22.54 -25.49 15.01
CA ALA A 384 -23.37 -24.51 14.31
C ALA A 384 -23.22 -23.13 14.96
N LEU A 385 -22.87 -22.14 14.16
CA LEU A 385 -22.67 -20.74 14.56
C LEU A 385 -23.77 -19.87 13.98
N SER A 386 -24.38 -19.02 14.80
CA SER A 386 -25.16 -17.88 14.32
C SER A 386 -24.36 -16.61 14.60
N LEU A 387 -24.18 -15.78 13.57
CA LEU A 387 -23.49 -14.49 13.67
C LEU A 387 -24.54 -13.36 13.75
N ASP A 388 -24.19 -12.27 14.42
CA ASP A 388 -25.03 -11.08 14.50
C ASP A 388 -25.30 -10.51 13.11
N GLY A 389 -26.59 -10.39 12.77
CA GLY A 389 -27.03 -9.88 11.46
C GLY A 389 -27.17 -10.94 10.36
N ASP A 390 -26.81 -12.21 10.63
CA ASP A 390 -26.98 -13.31 9.69
C ASP A 390 -28.16 -14.22 10.06
N ASP A 391 -29.08 -14.41 9.09
CA ASP A 391 -30.26 -15.26 9.27
C ASP A 391 -29.95 -16.78 9.13
N THR A 392 -28.76 -17.13 8.62
CA THR A 392 -28.39 -18.53 8.33
C THR A 392 -27.22 -18.96 9.19
N ALA A 393 -27.41 -20.04 9.95
CA ALA A 393 -26.32 -20.60 10.75
C ALA A 393 -25.27 -21.29 9.87
N ILE A 394 -24.00 -21.03 10.18
CA ILE A 394 -22.86 -21.70 9.55
C ILE A 394 -22.62 -23.02 10.26
N ILE A 395 -22.62 -24.13 9.52
CA ILE A 395 -22.44 -25.47 10.05
C ILE A 395 -21.06 -25.99 9.64
N VAL A 396 -20.24 -26.32 10.65
CA VAL A 396 -18.97 -27.00 10.50
C VAL A 396 -19.14 -28.45 10.97
N THR A 397 -18.89 -29.41 10.08
CA THR A 397 -19.02 -30.85 10.39
C THR A 397 -17.65 -31.50 10.38
N PHE A 398 -17.32 -32.22 11.45
CA PHE A 398 -16.09 -33.00 11.60
C PHE A 398 -16.39 -34.48 11.42
N SER A 399 -15.64 -35.15 10.54
CA SER A 399 -15.81 -36.58 10.23
C SER A 399 -14.50 -37.34 10.38
N GLU A 400 -14.62 -38.65 10.64
CA GLU A 400 -13.47 -39.53 10.87
C GLU A 400 -12.44 -39.44 9.73
N PRO A 401 -11.13 -39.54 10.06
CA PRO A 401 -10.06 -39.60 9.07
C PRO A 401 -10.23 -40.75 8.06
N LEU A 402 -9.67 -40.57 6.86
CA LEU A 402 -9.68 -41.59 5.81
C LEU A 402 -8.79 -42.81 6.13
N ALA A 403 -7.86 -42.66 7.08
CA ALA A 403 -6.96 -43.71 7.54
C ALA A 403 -6.64 -43.51 9.02
N ASP A 404 -6.32 -44.59 9.72
CA ASP A 404 -5.93 -44.56 11.14
C ASP A 404 -4.76 -43.59 11.38
N GLY A 405 -4.94 -42.66 12.32
CA GLY A 405 -3.95 -41.63 12.63
C GLY A 405 -3.86 -40.48 11.60
N GLY A 406 -4.78 -40.41 10.64
CA GLY A 406 -4.86 -39.34 9.66
C GLY A 406 -5.52 -38.05 10.17
N ASN A 407 -5.59 -37.06 9.29
CA ASN A 407 -6.27 -35.78 9.53
C ASN A 407 -7.79 -35.94 9.57
N VAL A 408 -8.47 -35.14 10.39
CA VAL A 408 -9.93 -35.11 10.50
C VAL A 408 -10.52 -34.41 9.29
N LEU A 409 -11.55 -34.99 8.68
CA LEU A 409 -12.26 -34.36 7.58
C LEU A 409 -13.18 -33.27 8.09
N VAL A 410 -13.22 -32.14 7.40
CA VAL A 410 -14.08 -31.01 7.75
C VAL A 410 -14.81 -30.47 6.53
N THR A 411 -16.09 -30.19 6.69
CA THR A 411 -16.94 -29.49 5.70
C THR A 411 -17.63 -28.31 6.34
N VAL A 412 -17.78 -27.22 5.60
CA VAL A 412 -18.42 -25.99 6.06
C VAL A 412 -19.60 -25.67 5.14
N SER A 413 -20.78 -25.38 5.71
CA SER A 413 -21.95 -24.99 4.92
C SER A 413 -21.64 -23.75 4.07
N GLY A 414 -21.95 -23.81 2.77
CA GLY A 414 -21.66 -22.71 1.83
C GLY A 414 -20.24 -22.74 1.25
N ARG A 415 -19.39 -23.68 1.67
CA ARG A 415 -18.09 -23.96 1.06
C ARG A 415 -18.09 -25.38 0.51
N ASP A 416 -18.08 -25.50 -0.82
CA ASP A 416 -18.20 -26.80 -1.51
C ASP A 416 -16.97 -27.71 -1.33
N THR A 417 -15.88 -27.18 -0.76
CA THR A 417 -14.63 -27.89 -0.54
C THR A 417 -14.67 -28.77 0.71
N VAL A 418 -14.35 -30.05 0.55
CA VAL A 418 -14.02 -30.94 1.68
C VAL A 418 -12.54 -30.76 2.01
N MET A 419 -12.24 -30.47 3.27
CA MET A 419 -10.90 -30.20 3.75
C MET A 419 -10.48 -31.25 4.79
N SER A 420 -9.20 -31.29 5.12
CA SER A 420 -8.70 -31.97 6.31
C SER A 420 -8.06 -30.98 7.28
N VAL A 421 -8.08 -31.29 8.57
CA VAL A 421 -7.43 -30.51 9.63
C VAL A 421 -6.67 -31.42 10.58
N ALA A 422 -5.65 -30.86 11.24
CA ALA A 422 -4.93 -31.56 12.28
C ALA A 422 -5.90 -31.99 13.41
N PRO A 423 -5.77 -33.21 13.95
CA PRO A 423 -6.72 -33.75 14.93
C PRO A 423 -6.64 -33.07 16.31
N ASP A 424 -5.51 -32.44 16.63
CA ASP A 424 -5.13 -31.99 17.98
C ASP A 424 -6.17 -31.10 18.67
N SER A 425 -6.86 -30.23 17.91
CA SER A 425 -7.83 -29.28 18.46
C SER A 425 -9.27 -29.76 18.42
N ILE A 426 -9.57 -30.85 17.70
CA ILE A 426 -10.96 -31.25 17.41
C ILE A 426 -11.70 -31.66 18.68
N GLN A 427 -11.07 -32.48 19.53
CA GLN A 427 -11.71 -32.90 20.78
C GLN A 427 -11.95 -31.73 21.73
N SER A 428 -11.07 -30.71 21.72
CA SER A 428 -11.26 -29.49 22.51
C SER A 428 -12.40 -28.63 21.97
N ILE A 429 -12.69 -28.68 20.66
CA ILE A 429 -13.79 -27.94 20.03
C ILE A 429 -15.15 -28.59 20.30
N ILE A 430 -15.31 -29.89 20.01
CA ILE A 430 -16.61 -30.58 20.05
C ILE A 430 -16.84 -31.48 21.27
N GLY A 431 -15.77 -31.84 22.00
CA GLY A 431 -15.84 -32.83 23.07
C GLY A 431 -16.13 -32.25 24.46
N ASN A 432 -16.43 -33.14 25.42
CA ASN A 432 -16.61 -32.81 26.85
C ASN A 432 -17.61 -31.65 27.09
N LEU A 433 -18.76 -31.70 26.43
CA LEU A 433 -19.77 -30.63 26.46
C LEU A 433 -20.32 -30.32 27.87
N GLN A 434 -20.24 -31.28 28.80
CA GLN A 434 -20.66 -31.09 30.18
C GLN A 434 -19.76 -30.11 30.95
N ALA A 435 -18.49 -29.97 30.56
CA ALA A 435 -17.55 -29.06 31.20
C ALA A 435 -17.92 -27.58 30.99
N LEU A 436 -18.76 -27.27 30.00
CA LEU A 436 -19.22 -25.90 29.73
C LEU A 436 -20.22 -25.39 30.78
N ARG A 437 -20.84 -26.28 31.56
CA ARG A 437 -21.88 -25.90 32.51
C ARG A 437 -21.27 -25.46 33.83
N LEU A 438 -21.63 -24.26 34.30
CA LEU A 438 -21.19 -23.76 35.59
C LEU A 438 -21.72 -24.68 36.69
N LYS A 439 -20.82 -25.31 37.46
CA LYS A 439 -21.24 -26.13 38.60
C LYS A 439 -21.84 -25.21 39.66
N MET A 440 -23.11 -25.41 40.00
CA MET A 440 -23.69 -24.79 41.18
C MET A 440 -22.83 -25.21 42.39
N SER A 441 -22.30 -24.25 43.13
CA SER A 441 -21.66 -24.53 44.41
C SER A 441 -22.68 -25.26 45.29
N GLU A 442 -22.37 -26.48 45.71
CA GLU A 442 -23.12 -27.15 46.78
C GLU A 442 -23.23 -26.16 47.95
N GLU A 443 -24.46 -25.86 48.38
CA GLU A 443 -24.71 -25.07 49.57
C GLU A 443 -23.87 -25.64 50.72
N THR A 444 -22.88 -24.86 51.19
CA THR A 444 -22.15 -25.18 52.41
C THR A 444 -23.19 -25.40 53.51
N PRO A 445 -23.22 -26.57 54.19
CA PRO A 445 -24.21 -26.81 55.24
C PRO A 445 -24.09 -25.70 56.29
N ASN A 446 -25.24 -25.12 56.64
CA ASN A 446 -25.33 -24.09 57.66
C ASN A 446 -24.72 -24.61 58.98
N PRO A 447 -23.74 -23.93 59.60
CA PRO A 447 -23.12 -24.38 60.86
C PRO A 447 -24.09 -24.45 62.05
N ASP A 448 -25.34 -24.00 61.90
CA ASP A 448 -26.37 -24.07 62.93
C ASP A 448 -27.02 -25.46 63.12
N ASP A 449 -26.78 -26.43 62.23
CA ASP A 449 -27.34 -27.79 62.37
C ASP A 449 -26.59 -28.70 63.38
N GLU A 450 -25.46 -28.26 63.95
CA GLU A 450 -24.74 -28.98 65.02
C GLU A 450 -25.02 -28.47 66.45
N ALA A 451 -25.86 -27.45 66.65
CA ALA A 451 -26.20 -26.95 67.99
C ALA A 451 -27.33 -27.76 68.68
N GLY A 452 -27.78 -28.88 68.09
CA GLY A 452 -28.90 -29.70 68.58
C GLY A 452 -28.53 -31.04 69.22
N ARG A 453 -27.24 -31.37 69.39
CA ARG A 453 -26.80 -32.61 70.05
C ARG A 453 -25.52 -32.40 70.85
N LEU A 454 -25.67 -31.95 72.11
CA LEU A 454 -25.19 -32.61 73.34
C LEU A 454 -25.33 -31.68 74.56
#